data_AF-A0A4Q3EFR6-F1
#
_entry.id   AF-A0A4Q3EFR6-F1
#
_cell.length_a   1.000
_cell.length_b   1.000
_cell.length_c   1.000
_cell.angle_alpha   90.00
_cell.angle_beta   90.00
_cell.angle_gamma   90.00
#
_symmetry.space_group_name_H-M   'P 1'
#
loop_
_entity.id
_entity.type
_entity.pdbx_description
1 polymer ?
#
loop_
_entity_poly.entity_id
_entity_poly.type
_entity_poly.pdbx_seq_one_letter_code
_entity_poly.pdbx_strand_id
1 'polypeptide(L)'
;MGKNIKSINTGQKIGTNPTIKDASALLELEASNKGLLVPRVALTSIIVAAPVTTPADALTVFNTATAGSAPNNVTPGYYYWSTPQSKWIRLLDDPAALAVEPFNVAATASTKATLNTQNIYQNGRIGIGNFSATSPIANLDVRGNARFGTMHADELSGVSVVGGNSFSTGATNRVPAYAAGALGVNNTVTANLSYAFNNYATIHSSRSVAFNFYNTINATAEASAAFGSNNTLNGASTFVFGNNNNVSSAGSAVFGYANAINGGSTDGAYANWVNTDALFQIGNAAINVSPFVRRNAFTVLKNGNIAIGVDGLENAAKPTERLDIGLGDVNADNKGSIRIRAINTAAYAGDVVTDKLVVADATGVLKTIAASTLPSANIYNTDGTLTGNRTVNFNNNSLTFNSLN
;
A
#
# COMPACT_ATOMS: atom_id res chain seq x y z
N MET A 1 45.93 85.00 16.06
CA MET A 1 46.69 83.78 16.44
C MET A 1 46.14 82.60 15.64
N GLY A 2 46.74 82.33 14.47
CA GLY A 2 46.36 81.18 13.63
C GLY A 2 47.03 79.91 14.15
N LYS A 3 46.23 78.94 14.58
CA LYS A 3 46.70 77.64 15.05
C LYS A 3 47.08 76.79 13.83
N ASN A 4 48.37 76.62 13.58
CA ASN A 4 48.88 75.72 12.54
C ASN A 4 48.53 74.28 12.90
N ILE A 5 47.50 73.72 12.26
CA ILE A 5 47.27 72.28 12.21
C ILE A 5 48.18 71.75 11.10
N LYS A 6 49.32 71.15 11.48
CA LYS A 6 50.13 70.38 10.53
C LYS A 6 49.29 69.17 10.09
N SER A 7 49.01 69.06 8.79
CA SER A 7 48.52 67.82 8.19
C SER A 7 49.58 66.74 8.39
N ILE A 8 49.25 65.67 9.12
CA ILE A 8 50.11 64.50 9.29
C ILE A 8 49.82 63.57 8.10
N ASN A 9 50.73 63.53 7.13
CA ASN A 9 50.60 62.72 5.91
C ASN A 9 51.32 61.36 6.00
N THR A 10 51.79 60.98 7.18
CA THR A 10 52.45 59.69 7.44
C THR A 10 51.63 58.89 8.44
N GLY A 11 51.52 57.58 8.23
CA GLY A 11 50.81 56.71 9.16
C GLY A 11 51.38 56.83 10.58
N GLN A 12 50.50 56.84 11.57
CA GLN A 12 50.85 57.03 12.98
C GLN A 12 50.86 55.70 13.71
N LYS A 13 51.80 55.53 14.63
CA LYS A 13 51.78 54.47 15.64
C LYS A 13 51.86 55.11 17.01
N ILE A 14 50.95 54.71 17.90
CA ILE A 14 50.92 55.15 19.30
C ILE A 14 51.15 53.91 20.15
N GLY A 15 52.34 53.76 20.75
CA GLY A 15 52.63 52.62 21.59
C GLY A 15 54.10 52.46 22.00
N THR A 16 54.44 51.27 22.49
CA THR A 16 55.73 50.94 23.11
C THR A 16 56.88 50.79 22.12
N ASN A 17 56.61 50.44 20.86
CA ASN A 17 57.62 50.38 19.80
C ASN A 17 57.21 51.20 18.56
N PRO A 18 57.31 52.54 18.61
CA PRO A 18 56.76 53.42 17.58
C PRO A 18 57.50 53.37 16.23
N THR A 19 58.65 52.69 16.14
CA THR A 19 59.46 52.61 14.91
C THR A 19 59.14 51.39 14.04
N ILE A 20 58.43 50.39 14.57
CA ILE A 20 57.98 49.22 13.81
C ILE A 20 56.46 49.29 13.72
N LYS A 21 55.94 49.61 12.55
CA LYS A 21 54.50 49.77 12.27
C LYS A 21 54.10 48.82 11.15
N ASP A 22 52.90 48.26 11.23
CA ASP A 22 52.34 47.45 10.16
C ASP A 22 52.13 48.32 8.90
N ALA A 23 52.62 47.84 7.75
CA ALA A 23 52.57 48.56 6.48
C ALA A 23 51.13 48.83 6.00
N SER A 24 50.15 48.05 6.47
CA SER A 24 48.73 48.18 6.10
C SER A 24 47.96 49.19 6.96
N ALA A 25 48.53 49.65 8.09
CA ALA A 25 47.81 50.50 9.03
C ALA A 25 48.08 52.00 8.77
N LEU A 26 47.04 52.84 8.70
CA LEU A 26 47.21 54.30 8.82
C LEU A 26 47.35 54.74 10.28
N LEU A 27 46.65 54.09 11.21
CA LEU A 27 46.78 54.27 12.66
C LEU A 27 46.98 52.91 13.31
N GLU A 28 48.06 52.76 14.08
CA GLU A 28 48.31 51.57 14.91
C GLU A 28 48.37 52.00 16.38
N LEU A 29 47.66 51.27 17.24
CA LEU A 29 47.66 51.49 18.69
C LEU A 29 48.23 50.24 19.34
N GLU A 30 49.39 50.37 19.98
CA GLU A 30 50.07 49.28 20.67
C GLU A 30 50.08 49.59 22.18
N ALA A 31 49.31 48.83 22.93
CA ALA A 31 49.29 48.86 24.39
C ALA A 31 48.82 47.51 24.93
N SER A 32 49.34 47.08 26.08
CA SER A 32 48.91 45.84 26.74
C SER A 32 47.61 45.98 27.53
N ASN A 33 47.18 47.21 27.81
CA ASN A 33 46.05 47.51 28.70
C ASN A 33 45.25 48.78 28.31
N LYS A 34 45.38 49.26 27.08
CA LYS A 34 44.63 50.41 26.56
C LYS A 34 44.01 50.07 25.20
N GLY A 35 42.99 50.83 24.81
CA GLY A 35 42.32 50.67 23.52
C GLY A 35 41.91 52.01 22.92
N LEU A 36 41.15 51.96 21.82
CA LEU A 36 40.58 53.13 21.16
C LEU A 36 39.18 53.43 21.68
N LEU A 37 38.96 54.65 22.14
CA LEU A 37 37.60 55.19 22.23
C LEU A 37 37.28 55.94 20.93
N VAL A 38 36.40 55.35 20.12
CA VAL A 38 35.82 56.03 18.95
C VAL A 38 34.84 57.12 19.39
N PRO A 39 34.45 58.06 18.51
CA PRO A 39 33.46 59.07 18.83
C PRO A 39 32.18 58.48 19.42
N ARG A 40 31.75 59.03 20.56
CA ARG A 40 30.54 58.64 21.27
C ARG A 40 29.41 59.59 20.87
N VAL A 41 28.36 59.04 20.29
CA VAL A 41 27.23 59.83 19.75
C VAL A 41 25.91 59.29 20.30
N ALA A 42 24.92 60.16 20.48
CA ALA A 42 23.57 59.75 20.85
C ALA A 42 22.73 59.60 19.57
N LEU A 43 22.63 58.36 19.06
CA LEU A 43 21.77 58.08 17.91
C LEU A 43 20.31 58.07 18.36
N THR A 44 19.40 58.47 17.46
CA THR A 44 17.94 58.43 17.71
C THR A 44 17.25 57.29 16.98
N SER A 45 17.83 56.83 15.87
CA SER A 45 17.36 55.71 15.06
C SER A 45 18.45 55.23 14.12
N ILE A 46 18.43 53.95 13.71
CA ILE A 46 19.39 53.44 12.73
C ILE A 46 19.24 54.12 11.36
N ILE A 47 18.04 54.59 10.98
CA ILE A 47 17.79 55.21 9.67
C ILE A 47 18.00 56.74 9.68
N VAL A 48 18.54 57.30 10.76
CA VAL A 48 18.79 58.74 10.89
C VAL A 48 20.30 58.97 11.01
N ALA A 49 20.89 59.67 10.04
CA ALA A 49 22.32 59.97 10.03
C ALA A 49 22.76 60.84 11.23
N ALA A 50 21.90 61.77 11.66
CA ALA A 50 22.16 62.64 12.80
C ALA A 50 22.51 61.82 14.07
N PRO A 51 23.47 62.27 14.89
CA PRO A 51 24.06 63.61 14.91
C PRO A 51 25.25 63.81 13.95
N VAL A 52 25.63 62.78 13.19
CA VAL A 52 26.68 62.92 12.18
C VAL A 52 26.07 63.43 10.88
N THR A 53 26.48 64.62 10.44
CA THR A 53 26.11 65.13 9.12
C THR A 53 26.93 64.42 8.05
N THR A 54 26.27 63.86 7.04
CA THR A 54 26.91 63.16 5.90
C THR A 54 28.01 62.16 6.34
N PRO A 55 27.68 61.17 7.18
CA PRO A 55 28.65 60.15 7.61
C PRO A 55 29.22 59.42 6.38
N ALA A 56 30.54 59.22 6.37
CA ALA A 56 31.21 58.44 5.34
C ALA A 56 30.86 56.96 5.46
N ASP A 57 30.98 56.20 4.36
CA ASP A 57 30.83 54.75 4.41
C ASP A 57 31.85 54.13 5.38
N ALA A 58 31.39 53.13 6.13
CA ALA A 58 32.16 52.48 7.21
C ALA A 58 32.58 53.39 8.39
N LEU A 59 32.04 54.62 8.51
CA LEU A 59 32.30 55.47 9.66
C LEU A 59 31.79 54.79 10.94
N THR A 60 32.71 54.45 11.84
CA THR A 60 32.38 53.76 13.11
C THR A 60 32.23 54.74 14.26
N VAL A 61 31.15 54.58 15.04
CA VAL A 61 30.86 55.35 16.26
C VAL A 61 30.40 54.40 17.37
N PHE A 62 30.47 54.88 18.60
CA PHE A 62 29.83 54.23 19.73
C PHE A 62 28.54 54.98 20.06
N ASN A 63 27.39 54.35 19.86
CA ASN A 63 26.11 54.90 20.29
C ASN A 63 26.00 54.85 21.82
N THR A 64 25.51 55.92 22.43
CA THR A 64 25.28 56.03 23.88
C THR A 64 23.81 56.00 24.27
N ALA A 65 22.89 56.10 23.31
CA ALA A 65 21.46 56.25 23.58
C ALA A 65 20.68 54.95 23.38
N THR A 66 19.63 54.77 24.18
CA THR A 66 18.51 53.87 23.87
C THR A 66 17.38 54.73 23.35
N ALA A 67 17.08 54.63 22.06
CA ALA A 67 16.11 55.52 21.39
C ALA A 67 15.43 54.86 20.18
N GLY A 68 14.35 55.49 19.71
CA GLY A 68 13.59 55.04 18.55
C GLY A 68 12.58 53.91 18.87
N SER A 69 12.00 53.34 17.82
CA SER A 69 11.03 52.24 17.91
C SER A 69 11.40 51.14 16.93
N ALA A 70 11.12 49.88 17.30
CA ALA A 70 11.39 48.74 16.44
C ALA A 70 10.68 48.89 15.07
N PRO A 71 11.34 48.52 13.95
CA PRO A 71 12.64 47.84 13.84
C PRO A 71 13.86 48.79 13.80
N ASN A 72 13.66 50.10 13.93
CA ASN A 72 14.69 51.12 13.70
C ASN A 72 15.31 51.68 14.99
N ASN A 73 15.02 51.06 16.14
CA ASN A 73 15.55 51.48 17.43
C ASN A 73 17.06 51.26 17.51
N VAL A 74 17.71 52.06 18.35
CA VAL A 74 19.12 51.95 18.68
C VAL A 74 19.27 51.67 20.17
N THR A 75 20.34 50.95 20.51
CA THR A 75 20.80 50.73 21.87
C THR A 75 22.29 51.06 21.96
N PRO A 76 22.85 51.32 23.15
CA PRO A 76 24.28 51.53 23.30
C PRO A 76 25.10 50.40 22.67
N GLY A 77 26.19 50.74 21.98
CA GLY A 77 27.03 49.77 21.24
C GLY A 77 27.75 50.39 20.04
N TYR A 78 28.55 49.61 19.34
CA TYR A 78 29.24 50.06 18.13
C TYR A 78 28.34 50.01 16.90
N TYR A 79 28.37 51.08 16.10
CA TYR A 79 27.66 51.17 14.83
C TYR A 79 28.62 51.69 13.77
N TYR A 80 28.47 51.21 12.54
CA TYR A 80 29.06 51.85 11.38
C TYR A 80 27.98 52.40 10.44
N TRP A 81 28.26 53.50 9.78
CA TRP A 81 27.36 53.99 8.73
C TRP A 81 27.55 53.17 7.44
N SER A 82 26.45 52.70 6.87
CA SER A 82 26.43 52.10 5.53
C SER A 82 25.83 53.09 4.55
N THR A 83 26.66 53.60 3.65
CA THR A 83 26.19 54.45 2.53
C THR A 83 25.26 53.68 1.59
N PRO A 84 25.56 52.41 1.20
CA PRO A 84 24.64 51.63 0.36
C PRO A 84 23.25 51.42 0.96
N GLN A 85 23.15 51.28 2.30
CA GLN A 85 21.88 51.05 2.99
C GLN A 85 21.29 52.32 3.62
N SER A 86 21.99 53.45 3.54
CA SER A 86 21.64 54.74 4.15
C SER A 86 21.19 54.62 5.61
N LYS A 87 21.92 53.82 6.40
CA LYS A 87 21.60 53.57 7.81
C LYS A 87 22.83 53.21 8.62
N TRP A 88 22.74 53.41 9.93
CA TRP A 88 23.64 52.84 10.91
C TRP A 88 23.41 51.32 11.01
N ILE A 89 24.49 50.56 10.90
CA ILE A 89 24.51 49.12 11.11
C ILE A 89 25.24 48.86 12.41
N ARG A 90 24.55 48.25 13.36
CA ARG A 90 25.18 47.80 14.60
C ARG A 90 26.21 46.72 14.27
N LEU A 91 27.44 46.86 14.75
CA LEU A 91 28.37 45.73 14.75
C LEU A 91 27.80 44.74 15.77
N LEU A 92 27.32 43.60 15.27
CA LEU A 92 26.61 42.60 16.09
C LEU A 92 27.50 42.14 17.25
N ASP A 93 26.98 42.27 18.47
CA ASP A 93 27.59 41.73 19.69
C ASP A 93 27.08 40.31 20.01
N ASP A 94 26.10 39.79 19.25
CA ASP A 94 25.38 38.56 19.61
C ASP A 94 25.19 37.60 18.40
N PRO A 95 25.94 36.48 18.36
CA PRO A 95 25.72 35.39 17.41
C PRO A 95 24.33 34.77 17.49
N ALA A 96 23.61 34.91 18.61
CA ALA A 96 22.25 34.40 18.77
C ALA A 96 21.21 35.17 17.94
N ALA A 97 21.57 36.34 17.39
CA ALA A 97 20.75 37.08 16.43
C ALA A 97 20.78 36.49 15.01
N LEU A 98 21.69 35.54 14.74
CA LEU A 98 21.63 34.74 13.52
C LEU A 98 20.50 33.72 13.71
N ALA A 99 19.50 33.76 12.83
CA ALA A 99 18.44 32.75 12.79
C ALA A 99 19.06 31.38 12.46
N VAL A 100 19.49 30.65 13.48
CA VAL A 100 20.00 29.28 13.35
C VAL A 100 18.79 28.35 13.23
N GLU A 101 18.78 27.57 12.14
CA GLU A 101 17.87 26.48 11.83
C GLU A 101 17.48 25.64 13.08
N PRO A 102 16.25 25.09 13.13
CA PRO A 102 15.56 24.90 14.41
C PRO A 102 16.09 23.76 15.29
N PHE A 103 16.85 22.80 14.77
CA PHE A 103 17.14 21.53 15.44
C PHE A 103 18.15 21.62 16.60
N ASN A 104 17.82 20.98 17.74
CA ASN A 104 18.68 20.88 18.92
C ASN A 104 19.39 19.52 18.97
N VAL A 105 20.58 19.45 19.59
CA VAL A 105 21.31 18.20 19.86
C VAL A 105 20.62 17.44 21.01
N ALA A 106 20.35 16.16 20.82
CA ALA A 106 19.71 15.29 21.81
C ALA A 106 20.44 15.30 23.17
N ALA A 107 19.67 15.15 24.25
CA ALA A 107 20.15 15.19 25.64
C ALA A 107 20.85 16.49 26.06
N THR A 108 20.67 17.58 25.31
CA THR A 108 21.10 18.92 25.70
C THR A 108 19.90 19.84 25.87
N ALA A 109 19.96 20.75 26.83
CA ALA A 109 18.83 21.61 27.17
C ALA A 109 18.50 22.62 26.06
N SER A 110 19.46 23.02 25.21
CA SER A 110 19.27 24.03 24.15
C SER A 110 20.42 24.11 23.13
N THR A 111 21.30 23.10 23.05
CA THR A 111 22.45 23.17 22.13
C THR A 111 21.98 22.96 20.69
N LYS A 112 22.30 23.90 19.79
CA LYS A 112 21.94 23.80 18.37
C LYS A 112 22.81 22.77 17.65
N ALA A 113 22.21 22.01 16.75
CA ALA A 113 22.95 21.08 15.90
C ALA A 113 23.74 21.84 14.83
N THR A 114 24.97 21.42 14.58
CA THR A 114 25.90 22.02 13.60
C THR A 114 26.52 20.97 12.65
N LEU A 115 26.37 19.67 12.94
CA LEU A 115 26.91 18.58 12.15
C LEU A 115 25.84 17.52 11.85
N ASN A 116 25.92 16.89 10.68
CA ASN A 116 25.00 15.82 10.27
C ASN A 116 25.23 14.48 11.02
N THR A 117 26.26 14.39 11.85
CA THR A 117 26.55 13.23 12.71
C THR A 117 25.93 13.35 14.10
N GLN A 118 25.31 14.49 14.43
CA GLN A 118 24.64 14.69 15.71
C GLN A 118 23.23 14.10 15.68
N ASN A 119 22.84 13.43 16.78
CA ASN A 119 21.44 13.10 17.02
C ASN A 119 20.66 14.39 17.32
N ILE A 120 19.62 14.66 16.57
CA ILE A 120 18.84 15.91 16.66
C ILE A 120 17.41 15.66 17.18
N TYR A 121 16.83 16.65 17.87
CA TYR A 121 15.44 16.59 18.32
C TYR A 121 14.72 17.93 18.14
N GLN A 122 13.38 17.84 18.14
CA GLN A 122 12.51 19.00 18.25
C GLN A 122 11.31 18.68 19.17
N ASN A 123 11.00 19.61 20.09
CA ASN A 123 9.83 19.45 20.97
C ASN A 123 8.53 19.89 20.28
N GLY A 124 8.64 20.79 19.30
CA GLY A 124 7.56 21.13 18.40
C GLY A 124 7.32 20.06 17.33
N ARG A 125 6.18 20.14 16.66
CA ARG A 125 5.85 19.29 15.50
C ARG A 125 6.68 19.68 14.28
N ILE A 126 7.08 18.71 13.48
CA ILE A 126 7.81 18.91 12.22
C ILE A 126 6.82 18.77 11.06
N GLY A 127 6.60 19.88 10.33
CA GLY A 127 5.84 19.89 9.08
C GLY A 127 6.77 19.83 7.88
N ILE A 128 6.53 18.90 6.95
CA ILE A 128 7.25 18.79 5.68
C ILE A 128 6.25 18.98 4.53
N GLY A 129 6.48 19.98 3.68
CA GLY A 129 5.56 20.36 2.59
C GLY A 129 4.91 21.73 2.81
N ASN A 130 3.75 21.97 2.20
CA ASN A 130 3.08 23.28 2.27
C ASN A 130 2.23 23.44 3.55
N PHE A 131 2.73 24.25 4.49
CA PHE A 131 2.05 24.65 5.72
C PHE A 131 1.77 26.18 5.78
N SER A 132 1.75 26.88 4.63
CA SER A 132 1.57 28.35 4.61
C SER A 132 0.24 28.84 5.20
N ALA A 133 -0.78 27.98 5.24
CA ALA A 133 -2.13 28.33 5.71
C ALA A 133 -2.55 27.58 6.99
N THR A 134 -1.72 26.70 7.55
CA THR A 134 -2.14 25.78 8.64
C THR A 134 -0.93 25.22 9.38
N SER A 135 -1.07 24.87 10.66
CA SER A 135 -0.02 24.20 11.44
C SER A 135 -0.01 22.67 11.27
N PRO A 136 1.14 22.00 11.52
CA PRO A 136 1.21 20.54 11.63
C PRO A 136 0.29 19.97 12.71
N ILE A 137 -0.35 18.82 12.43
CA ILE A 137 -1.28 18.15 13.36
C ILE A 137 -0.71 16.89 14.03
N ALA A 138 0.43 16.39 13.56
CA ALA A 138 1.16 15.25 14.14
C ALA A 138 2.62 15.63 14.43
N ASN A 139 3.34 14.82 15.23
CA ASN A 139 4.77 15.08 15.52
C ASN A 139 5.62 15.14 14.24
N LEU A 140 5.28 14.31 13.26
CA LEU A 140 5.74 14.40 11.88
C LEU A 140 4.50 14.48 10.98
N ASP A 141 4.32 15.60 10.29
CA ASP A 141 3.20 15.84 9.38
C ASP A 141 3.76 16.10 7.98
N VAL A 142 3.57 15.15 7.07
CA VAL A 142 4.05 15.23 5.69
C VAL A 142 2.86 15.51 4.79
N ARG A 143 2.89 16.67 4.13
CA ARG A 143 1.91 17.05 3.10
C ARG A 143 2.50 16.85 1.73
N GLY A 144 2.28 15.66 1.20
CA GLY A 144 2.80 15.24 -0.09
C GLY A 144 3.18 13.76 -0.03
N ASN A 145 4.27 13.43 -0.70
CA ASN A 145 4.80 12.07 -0.75
C ASN A 145 5.83 11.81 0.36
N ALA A 146 5.87 10.58 0.86
CA ALA A 146 6.84 10.17 1.87
C ALA A 146 7.57 8.89 1.44
N ARG A 147 8.89 8.84 1.67
CA ARG A 147 9.70 7.66 1.43
C ARG A 147 10.50 7.30 2.68
N PHE A 148 10.53 6.01 3.00
CA PHE A 148 11.27 5.45 4.13
C PHE A 148 12.04 4.20 3.67
N GLY A 149 13.33 4.13 3.95
CA GLY A 149 14.18 2.99 3.54
C GLY A 149 14.89 3.19 2.21
N THR A 150 15.19 2.09 1.51
CA THR A 150 16.07 2.08 0.33
C THR A 150 15.28 2.32 -0.95
N MET A 151 15.69 3.32 -1.72
CA MET A 151 15.13 3.64 -3.03
C MET A 151 15.39 2.53 -4.08
N HIS A 152 14.50 2.40 -5.05
CA HIS A 152 14.63 1.57 -6.24
C HIS A 152 15.63 2.21 -7.24
N ALA A 153 16.30 1.39 -8.05
CA ALA A 153 17.34 1.86 -8.98
C ALA A 153 16.84 2.93 -9.97
N ASP A 154 15.65 2.75 -10.54
CA ASP A 154 15.00 3.74 -11.44
C ASP A 154 14.73 5.09 -10.78
N GLU A 155 14.74 5.14 -9.45
CA GLU A 155 14.51 6.36 -8.70
C GLU A 155 15.83 7.14 -8.55
N LEU A 156 16.98 6.45 -8.53
CA LEU A 156 18.29 7.10 -8.59
C LEU A 156 18.51 7.78 -9.94
N SER A 157 17.95 7.23 -11.01
CA SER A 157 18.00 7.82 -12.35
C SER A 157 16.92 8.88 -12.60
N GLY A 158 16.07 9.18 -11.62
CA GLY A 158 14.99 10.18 -11.73
C GLY A 158 13.79 9.73 -12.57
N VAL A 159 13.74 8.47 -13.00
CA VAL A 159 12.70 7.90 -13.86
C VAL A 159 11.44 7.53 -13.07
N SER A 160 11.61 7.21 -11.79
CA SER A 160 10.52 6.84 -10.89
C SER A 160 10.56 7.70 -9.64
N VAL A 161 9.48 8.42 -9.34
CA VAL A 161 9.32 9.19 -8.10
C VAL A 161 8.21 8.56 -7.26
N VAL A 162 8.17 8.83 -5.95
CA VAL A 162 6.94 8.52 -5.19
C VAL A 162 5.87 9.50 -5.66
N GLY A 163 4.73 9.02 -6.13
CA GLY A 163 3.66 9.88 -6.63
C GLY A 163 3.04 10.77 -5.54
N GLY A 164 2.27 11.78 -5.94
CA GLY A 164 1.67 12.74 -5.00
C GLY A 164 0.73 12.05 -3.99
N ASN A 165 0.79 12.48 -2.72
CA ASN A 165 0.04 11.89 -1.60
C ASN A 165 0.31 10.39 -1.38
N SER A 166 1.41 9.86 -1.92
CA SER A 166 1.76 8.44 -1.84
C SER A 166 2.86 8.20 -0.82
N PHE A 167 2.98 6.95 -0.37
CA PHE A 167 4.03 6.55 0.55
C PHE A 167 4.75 5.29 0.08
N SER A 168 6.06 5.20 0.31
CA SER A 168 6.86 4.02 0.00
C SER A 168 7.77 3.70 1.17
N THR A 169 7.66 2.50 1.73
CA THR A 169 8.50 2.07 2.85
C THR A 169 9.10 0.68 2.64
N GLY A 170 10.38 0.54 2.99
CA GLY A 170 11.16 -0.69 2.84
C GLY A 170 12.22 -0.55 1.77
N ALA A 171 12.41 -1.54 0.90
CA ALA A 171 13.46 -1.54 -0.10
C ALA A 171 12.90 -1.70 -1.52
N THR A 172 13.46 -0.98 -2.48
CA THR A 172 13.24 -1.20 -3.92
C THR A 172 11.77 -1.21 -4.36
N ASN A 173 10.89 -0.50 -3.64
CA ASN A 173 9.49 -0.30 -4.06
C ASN A 173 9.40 0.84 -5.08
N ARG A 174 8.58 0.64 -6.12
CA ARG A 174 8.25 1.61 -7.17
C ARG A 174 6.79 2.04 -7.06
N VAL A 175 6.53 3.27 -6.60
CA VAL A 175 5.19 3.80 -6.32
C VAL A 175 4.95 5.15 -7.03
N PRO A 176 4.93 5.21 -8.37
CA PRO A 176 4.74 6.47 -9.11
C PRO A 176 3.30 7.00 -9.12
N ALA A 177 2.33 6.20 -8.70
CA ALA A 177 0.91 6.56 -8.77
C ALA A 177 0.48 7.57 -7.70
N TYR A 178 -0.68 8.23 -7.93
CA TYR A 178 -1.30 9.16 -6.99
C TYR A 178 -2.03 8.43 -5.86
N ALA A 179 -1.86 8.92 -4.63
CA ALA A 179 -2.49 8.39 -3.41
C ALA A 179 -2.36 6.85 -3.30
N ALA A 180 -1.16 6.34 -3.58
CA ALA A 180 -0.84 4.93 -3.57
C ALA A 180 0.18 4.60 -2.46
N GLY A 181 0.38 3.32 -2.16
CA GLY A 181 1.32 2.93 -1.13
C GLY A 181 1.98 1.57 -1.33
N ALA A 182 3.20 1.44 -0.82
CA ALA A 182 3.87 0.15 -0.70
C ALA A 182 4.59 0.01 0.64
N LEU A 183 4.41 -1.13 1.30
CA LEU A 183 5.16 -1.56 2.48
C LEU A 183 5.89 -2.87 2.17
N GLY A 184 7.22 -2.89 2.34
CA GLY A 184 8.06 -4.09 2.21
C GLY A 184 9.06 -3.99 1.05
N VAL A 185 9.22 -5.04 0.24
CA VAL A 185 10.32 -5.10 -0.75
C VAL A 185 9.85 -5.41 -2.17
N ASN A 186 10.45 -4.75 -3.16
CA ASN A 186 10.23 -5.04 -4.59
C ASN A 186 8.76 -4.95 -5.05
N ASN A 187 7.95 -4.09 -4.44
CA ASN A 187 6.58 -3.87 -4.91
C ASN A 187 6.55 -2.82 -6.04
N THR A 188 5.71 -3.04 -7.04
CA THR A 188 5.44 -2.08 -8.12
C THR A 188 3.96 -1.70 -8.11
N VAL A 189 3.66 -0.43 -7.84
CA VAL A 189 2.29 0.10 -7.76
C VAL A 189 2.16 1.30 -8.70
N THR A 190 1.67 1.07 -9.92
CA THR A 190 1.62 2.09 -10.98
C THR A 190 0.24 2.68 -11.21
N ALA A 191 -0.76 2.26 -10.44
CA ALA A 191 -2.13 2.75 -10.55
C ALA A 191 -2.62 3.43 -9.27
N ASN A 192 -3.52 4.39 -9.43
CA ASN A 192 -3.97 5.29 -8.36
C ASN A 192 -4.79 4.55 -7.29
N LEU A 193 -4.74 5.06 -6.06
CA LEU A 193 -5.54 4.55 -4.94
C LEU A 193 -5.28 3.06 -4.63
N SER A 194 -4.06 2.58 -4.89
CA SER A 194 -3.71 1.17 -4.76
C SER A 194 -2.58 0.93 -3.75
N TYR A 195 -2.61 -0.22 -3.10
CA TYR A 195 -1.71 -0.52 -1.98
C TYR A 195 -1.13 -1.93 -2.03
N ALA A 196 0.20 -2.01 -1.89
CA ALA A 196 0.92 -3.27 -1.79
C ALA A 196 1.50 -3.46 -0.38
N PHE A 197 1.38 -4.67 0.16
CA PHE A 197 1.89 -5.04 1.47
C PHE A 197 2.72 -6.32 1.37
N ASN A 198 3.89 -6.32 2.00
CA ASN A 198 4.91 -7.37 1.98
C ASN A 198 5.80 -7.31 0.73
N ASN A 199 5.94 -8.37 -0.08
CA ASN A 199 7.01 -8.41 -1.08
C ASN A 199 6.54 -8.82 -2.49
N TYR A 200 7.17 -8.24 -3.51
CA TYR A 200 7.01 -8.64 -4.91
C TYR A 200 5.58 -8.53 -5.46
N ALA A 201 4.74 -7.65 -4.91
CA ALA A 201 3.44 -7.37 -5.50
C ALA A 201 3.58 -6.45 -6.72
N THR A 202 2.78 -6.71 -7.74
CA THR A 202 2.70 -5.88 -8.95
C THR A 202 1.25 -5.45 -9.16
N ILE A 203 0.96 -4.15 -9.11
CA ILE A 203 -0.39 -3.60 -9.24
C ILE A 203 -0.42 -2.56 -10.36
N HIS A 204 -1.15 -2.89 -11.42
CA HIS A 204 -1.35 -2.05 -12.60
C HIS A 204 -2.77 -1.48 -12.73
N SER A 205 -3.67 -1.78 -11.79
CA SER A 205 -5.05 -1.28 -11.79
C SER A 205 -5.41 -0.49 -10.54
N SER A 206 -6.37 0.42 -10.68
CA SER A 206 -6.74 1.37 -9.64
C SER A 206 -7.55 0.72 -8.53
N ARG A 207 -7.58 1.35 -7.35
CA ARG A 207 -8.37 0.91 -6.18
C ARG A 207 -8.09 -0.52 -5.71
N SER A 208 -6.87 -1.00 -5.97
CA SER A 208 -6.53 -2.41 -5.79
C SER A 208 -5.60 -2.63 -4.61
N VAL A 209 -5.67 -3.81 -4.00
CA VAL A 209 -4.83 -4.15 -2.86
C VAL A 209 -4.21 -5.53 -3.01
N ALA A 210 -2.90 -5.63 -2.76
CA ALA A 210 -2.19 -6.89 -2.75
C ALA A 210 -1.46 -7.09 -1.42
N PHE A 211 -1.70 -8.23 -0.78
CA PHE A 211 -1.03 -8.65 0.44
C PHE A 211 -0.17 -9.87 0.20
N ASN A 212 1.00 -9.90 0.85
CA ASN A 212 1.90 -11.05 0.89
C ASN A 212 2.74 -11.18 -0.41
N PHE A 213 3.05 -12.37 -0.95
CA PHE A 213 4.15 -12.52 -1.91
C PHE A 213 3.71 -12.72 -3.37
N TYR A 214 4.33 -12.03 -4.34
CA TYR A 214 4.19 -12.33 -5.78
C TYR A 214 2.76 -12.25 -6.35
N ASN A 215 1.90 -11.40 -5.78
CA ASN A 215 0.58 -11.17 -6.36
C ASN A 215 0.65 -10.15 -7.50
N THR A 216 0.00 -10.45 -8.61
CA THR A 216 -0.08 -9.59 -9.79
C THR A 216 -1.53 -9.20 -10.04
N ILE A 217 -1.82 -7.89 -9.98
CA ILE A 217 -3.12 -7.31 -10.32
C ILE A 217 -2.95 -6.54 -11.62
N ASN A 218 -3.44 -7.12 -12.73
CA ASN A 218 -3.26 -6.57 -14.06
C ASN A 218 -4.20 -5.38 -14.33
N ALA A 219 -3.93 -4.62 -15.40
CA ALA A 219 -4.58 -3.34 -15.68
C ALA A 219 -6.12 -3.41 -15.74
N THR A 220 -6.68 -4.54 -16.17
CA THR A 220 -8.13 -4.78 -16.26
C THR A 220 -8.79 -5.15 -14.93
N ALA A 221 -8.00 -5.44 -13.89
CA ALA A 221 -8.49 -5.91 -12.59
C ALA A 221 -8.76 -4.76 -11.60
N GLU A 222 -9.56 -3.76 -12.02
CA GLU A 222 -9.91 -2.61 -11.18
C GLU A 222 -10.59 -3.06 -9.88
N ALA A 223 -10.34 -2.37 -8.77
CA ALA A 223 -11.00 -2.60 -7.49
C ALA A 223 -10.87 -4.05 -6.98
N SER A 224 -9.72 -4.69 -7.25
CA SER A 224 -9.49 -6.08 -6.90
C SER A 224 -8.59 -6.24 -5.68
N ALA A 225 -8.76 -7.35 -4.97
CA ALA A 225 -8.00 -7.66 -3.77
C ALA A 225 -7.37 -9.05 -3.85
N ALA A 226 -6.06 -9.12 -3.64
CA ALA A 226 -5.28 -10.35 -3.65
C ALA A 226 -4.62 -10.60 -2.28
N PHE A 227 -4.89 -11.77 -1.71
CA PHE A 227 -4.29 -12.24 -0.46
C PHE A 227 -3.63 -13.60 -0.68
N GLY A 228 -2.47 -13.80 -0.05
CA GLY A 228 -1.70 -15.04 -0.17
C GLY A 228 -0.56 -14.89 -1.18
N SER A 229 -0.27 -15.89 -2.01
CA SER A 229 0.92 -15.81 -2.86
C SER A 229 0.75 -16.28 -4.30
N ASN A 230 1.46 -15.63 -5.23
CA ASN A 230 1.47 -16.01 -6.65
C ASN A 230 0.08 -15.95 -7.31
N ASN A 231 -0.82 -15.08 -6.86
CA ASN A 231 -2.12 -14.94 -7.51
C ASN A 231 -2.05 -13.90 -8.64
N THR A 232 -2.71 -14.21 -9.75
CA THR A 232 -2.85 -13.31 -10.90
C THR A 232 -4.32 -12.95 -11.09
N LEU A 233 -4.63 -11.66 -11.01
CA LEU A 233 -5.98 -11.12 -11.13
C LEU A 233 -6.07 -10.31 -12.43
N ASN A 234 -7.01 -10.67 -13.30
CA ASN A 234 -7.29 -10.00 -14.57
C ASN A 234 -8.72 -9.43 -14.63
N GLY A 235 -9.67 -9.95 -13.83
CA GLY A 235 -11.05 -9.47 -13.82
C GLY A 235 -11.26 -8.31 -12.84
N ALA A 236 -12.09 -7.34 -13.22
CA ALA A 236 -12.49 -6.25 -12.33
C ALA A 236 -13.31 -6.74 -11.13
N SER A 237 -13.20 -6.05 -10.00
CA SER A 237 -13.92 -6.34 -8.74
C SER A 237 -13.74 -7.78 -8.26
N THR A 238 -12.52 -8.33 -8.38
CA THR A 238 -12.23 -9.71 -7.96
C THR A 238 -11.64 -9.78 -6.56
N PHE A 239 -11.93 -10.87 -5.86
CA PHE A 239 -11.36 -11.15 -4.55
C PHE A 239 -10.68 -12.51 -4.54
N VAL A 240 -9.39 -12.57 -4.24
CA VAL A 240 -8.62 -13.81 -4.24
C VAL A 240 -7.93 -14.03 -2.91
N PHE A 241 -8.09 -15.22 -2.34
CA PHE A 241 -7.38 -15.64 -1.14
C PHE A 241 -6.76 -17.03 -1.33
N GLY A 242 -5.43 -17.12 -1.34
CA GLY A 242 -4.75 -18.41 -1.41
C GLY A 242 -3.49 -18.35 -2.25
N ASN A 243 -3.20 -19.41 -3.01
CA ASN A 243 -1.93 -19.50 -3.72
C ASN A 243 -2.07 -20.00 -5.16
N ASN A 244 -1.32 -19.37 -6.08
CA ASN A 244 -1.21 -19.75 -7.48
C ASN A 244 -2.54 -19.70 -8.27
N ASN A 245 -3.50 -18.87 -7.81
CA ASN A 245 -4.77 -18.68 -8.50
C ASN A 245 -4.62 -17.73 -9.70
N ASN A 246 -5.34 -17.99 -10.78
CA ASN A 246 -5.42 -17.14 -11.95
C ASN A 246 -6.89 -16.85 -12.25
N VAL A 247 -7.29 -15.58 -12.17
CA VAL A 247 -8.71 -15.19 -12.10
C VAL A 247 -9.00 -14.10 -13.12
N SER A 248 -9.79 -14.42 -14.13
CA SER A 248 -10.13 -13.46 -15.20
C SER A 248 -11.58 -13.00 -15.19
N SER A 249 -12.51 -13.77 -14.63
CA SER A 249 -13.90 -13.33 -14.62
C SER A 249 -14.14 -12.19 -13.64
N ALA A 250 -14.71 -11.10 -14.12
CA ALA A 250 -15.07 -9.95 -13.31
C ALA A 250 -16.16 -10.30 -12.28
N GLY A 251 -16.04 -9.70 -11.09
CA GLY A 251 -16.94 -9.91 -9.96
C GLY A 251 -16.77 -11.28 -9.30
N SER A 252 -15.71 -12.03 -9.62
CA SER A 252 -15.52 -13.38 -9.09
C SER A 252 -14.69 -13.40 -7.81
N ALA A 253 -14.96 -14.40 -6.96
CA ALA A 253 -14.18 -14.70 -5.78
C ALA A 253 -13.52 -16.09 -5.89
N VAL A 254 -12.24 -16.20 -5.56
CA VAL A 254 -11.48 -17.45 -5.65
C VAL A 254 -10.69 -17.71 -4.39
N PHE A 255 -10.88 -18.90 -3.81
CA PHE A 255 -10.12 -19.38 -2.66
C PHE A 255 -9.26 -20.58 -2.99
N GLY A 256 -8.26 -20.82 -2.16
CA GLY A 256 -7.50 -22.07 -2.16
C GLY A 256 -6.30 -22.06 -3.10
N TYR A 257 -6.00 -23.22 -3.68
CA TYR A 257 -4.78 -23.45 -4.44
C TYR A 257 -5.07 -23.74 -5.91
N ALA A 258 -4.61 -22.84 -6.77
CA ALA A 258 -4.63 -22.94 -8.22
C ALA A 258 -5.96 -23.42 -8.83
N ASN A 259 -6.95 -22.52 -8.81
CA ASN A 259 -8.24 -22.70 -9.46
C ASN A 259 -8.15 -23.14 -10.93
N ALA A 260 -9.19 -23.87 -11.35
CA ALA A 260 -9.31 -24.47 -12.67
C ALA A 260 -9.86 -23.53 -13.75
N ILE A 261 -10.83 -22.67 -13.44
CA ILE A 261 -11.41 -21.74 -14.42
C ILE A 261 -10.69 -20.40 -14.29
N ASN A 262 -9.75 -20.17 -15.19
CA ASN A 262 -8.92 -18.99 -15.28
C ASN A 262 -9.24 -18.07 -16.49
N GLY A 263 -10.16 -18.48 -17.36
CA GLY A 263 -10.79 -17.62 -18.37
C GLY A 263 -12.02 -16.86 -17.86
N GLY A 264 -12.51 -15.93 -18.68
CA GLY A 264 -13.75 -15.19 -18.44
C GLY A 264 -13.69 -13.75 -18.92
N SER A 265 -14.84 -13.07 -18.93
CA SER A 265 -14.93 -11.64 -19.21
C SER A 265 -14.25 -10.84 -18.10
N THR A 266 -13.27 -10.01 -18.44
CA THR A 266 -12.54 -9.19 -17.48
C THR A 266 -13.27 -7.90 -17.08
N ASP A 267 -14.29 -7.51 -17.84
CA ASP A 267 -15.08 -6.30 -17.58
C ASP A 267 -16.22 -6.59 -16.59
N GLY A 268 -16.25 -5.79 -15.51
CA GLY A 268 -17.23 -5.86 -14.44
C GLY A 268 -18.53 -5.11 -14.71
N ALA A 269 -18.67 -4.44 -15.86
CA ALA A 269 -19.93 -3.80 -16.24
C ALA A 269 -21.07 -4.82 -16.35
N TYR A 270 -22.25 -4.52 -15.77
CA TYR A 270 -23.43 -5.40 -15.81
C TYR A 270 -23.83 -5.84 -17.23
N ALA A 271 -23.59 -4.99 -18.23
CA ALA A 271 -23.87 -5.28 -19.64
C ALA A 271 -23.00 -6.42 -20.23
N ASN A 272 -21.87 -6.74 -19.58
CA ASN A 272 -20.90 -7.74 -20.03
C ASN A 272 -20.93 -9.00 -19.15
N TRP A 273 -22.08 -9.27 -18.52
CA TRP A 273 -22.33 -10.45 -17.70
C TRP A 273 -22.42 -11.72 -18.56
N VAL A 274 -21.37 -12.54 -18.53
CA VAL A 274 -21.34 -13.84 -19.21
C VAL A 274 -21.82 -14.93 -18.27
N ASN A 275 -23.00 -15.49 -18.52
CA ASN A 275 -23.64 -16.49 -17.66
C ASN A 275 -22.80 -17.76 -17.38
N THR A 276 -21.88 -18.10 -18.27
CA THR A 276 -21.01 -19.29 -18.16
C THR A 276 -19.65 -19.00 -17.53
N ASP A 277 -19.43 -17.77 -17.05
CA ASP A 277 -18.24 -17.42 -16.30
C ASP A 277 -18.33 -17.89 -14.84
N ALA A 278 -17.17 -18.09 -14.23
CA ALA A 278 -17.08 -18.39 -12.81
C ALA A 278 -17.46 -17.16 -11.96
N LEU A 279 -18.34 -17.37 -10.99
CA LEU A 279 -18.67 -16.41 -9.93
C LEU A 279 -17.88 -16.72 -8.65
N PHE A 280 -17.76 -18.00 -8.31
CA PHE A 280 -17.02 -18.45 -7.13
C PHE A 280 -16.28 -19.75 -7.39
N GLN A 281 -15.04 -19.87 -6.91
CA GLN A 281 -14.25 -21.09 -7.01
C GLN A 281 -13.48 -21.37 -5.72
N ILE A 282 -13.32 -22.65 -5.39
CA ILE A 282 -12.34 -23.12 -4.41
C ILE A 282 -11.36 -24.04 -5.14
N GLY A 283 -10.20 -23.51 -5.48
CA GLY A 283 -9.10 -24.27 -6.08
C GLY A 283 -8.53 -25.28 -5.10
N ASN A 284 -8.31 -26.51 -5.56
CA ASN A 284 -7.73 -27.61 -4.79
C ASN A 284 -6.76 -28.43 -5.64
N ALA A 285 -5.99 -27.76 -6.50
CA ALA A 285 -5.04 -28.43 -7.37
C ALA A 285 -4.14 -29.41 -6.59
N ALA A 286 -3.88 -30.57 -7.17
CA ALA A 286 -3.01 -31.56 -6.55
C ALA A 286 -1.57 -31.03 -6.55
N ILE A 287 -0.97 -30.96 -5.37
CA ILE A 287 0.46 -30.69 -5.23
C ILE A 287 1.23 -31.96 -5.59
N ASN A 288 2.35 -31.83 -6.31
CA ASN A 288 3.28 -32.92 -6.67
C ASN A 288 2.81 -33.90 -7.77
N VAL A 289 1.93 -33.46 -8.68
CA VAL A 289 1.67 -34.18 -9.93
C VAL A 289 2.41 -33.53 -11.09
N SER A 290 2.94 -34.34 -12.02
CA SER A 290 3.58 -33.87 -13.26
C SER A 290 2.79 -34.44 -14.45
N PRO A 291 2.21 -33.60 -15.31
CA PRO A 291 2.21 -32.14 -15.26
C PRO A 291 1.37 -31.60 -14.09
N PHE A 292 1.61 -30.34 -13.71
CA PHE A 292 0.79 -29.62 -12.74
C PHE A 292 -0.68 -29.56 -13.21
N VAL A 293 -1.62 -29.96 -12.34
CA VAL A 293 -3.06 -30.04 -12.70
C VAL A 293 -3.89 -29.09 -11.83
N ARG A 294 -4.44 -28.05 -12.45
CA ARG A 294 -5.43 -27.13 -11.83
C ARG A 294 -6.77 -27.83 -11.67
N ARG A 295 -7.41 -27.69 -10.51
CA ARG A 295 -8.72 -28.31 -10.18
C ARG A 295 -9.48 -27.44 -9.17
N ASN A 296 -10.80 -27.60 -9.13
CA ASN A 296 -11.66 -26.97 -8.13
C ASN A 296 -12.35 -28.04 -7.26
N ALA A 297 -12.36 -27.83 -5.96
CA ALA A 297 -13.22 -28.57 -5.04
C ALA A 297 -14.69 -28.14 -5.19
N PHE A 298 -14.90 -26.86 -5.54
CA PHE A 298 -16.21 -26.25 -5.65
C PHE A 298 -16.18 -25.13 -6.70
N THR A 299 -17.22 -25.06 -7.53
CA THR A 299 -17.40 -24.02 -8.55
C THR A 299 -18.85 -23.55 -8.52
N VAL A 300 -19.07 -22.24 -8.64
CA VAL A 300 -20.36 -21.64 -8.96
C VAL A 300 -20.19 -20.76 -10.19
N LEU A 301 -21.01 -20.99 -11.21
CA LEU A 301 -21.08 -20.13 -12.38
C LEU A 301 -22.11 -19.01 -12.17
N LYS A 302 -21.99 -17.95 -12.97
CA LYS A 302 -22.88 -16.78 -12.94
C LYS A 302 -24.35 -17.11 -13.23
N ASN A 303 -24.64 -18.21 -13.94
CA ASN A 303 -26.00 -18.72 -14.16
C ASN A 303 -26.56 -19.57 -13.00
N GLY A 304 -25.79 -19.78 -11.93
CA GLY A 304 -26.18 -20.57 -10.77
C GLY A 304 -25.91 -22.06 -10.89
N ASN A 305 -25.24 -22.54 -11.95
CA ASN A 305 -24.76 -23.92 -12.00
C ASN A 305 -23.63 -24.12 -10.98
N ILE A 306 -23.69 -25.21 -10.24
CA ILE A 306 -22.75 -25.56 -9.16
C ILE A 306 -22.06 -26.87 -9.52
N ALA A 307 -20.74 -26.92 -9.39
CA ALA A 307 -19.96 -28.16 -9.46
C ALA A 307 -19.30 -28.47 -8.11
N ILE A 308 -19.29 -29.74 -7.73
CA ILE A 308 -18.56 -30.26 -6.57
C ILE A 308 -17.61 -31.35 -7.04
N GLY A 309 -16.31 -31.15 -6.83
CA GLY A 309 -15.27 -32.13 -7.16
C GLY A 309 -15.19 -32.49 -8.65
N VAL A 310 -15.50 -31.55 -9.54
CA VAL A 310 -15.36 -31.74 -10.99
C VAL A 310 -13.92 -31.39 -11.40
N ASP A 311 -13.23 -32.38 -11.96
CA ASP A 311 -11.84 -32.26 -12.40
C ASP A 311 -11.76 -31.76 -13.85
N GLY A 312 -10.74 -30.93 -14.14
CA GLY A 312 -10.49 -30.42 -15.48
C GLY A 312 -9.95 -28.99 -15.48
N LEU A 313 -9.77 -28.43 -16.68
CA LEU A 313 -9.38 -27.03 -16.90
C LEU A 313 -10.45 -26.35 -17.77
N GLU A 314 -10.76 -25.08 -17.48
CA GLU A 314 -11.75 -24.29 -18.21
C GLU A 314 -13.08 -25.04 -18.41
N ASN A 315 -13.47 -25.31 -19.66
CA ASN A 315 -14.76 -25.91 -20.00
C ASN A 315 -14.97 -27.27 -19.34
N ALA A 316 -13.92 -28.07 -19.13
CA ALA A 316 -14.03 -29.35 -18.44
C ALA A 316 -14.30 -29.22 -16.93
N ALA A 317 -13.97 -28.07 -16.33
CA ALA A 317 -14.22 -27.77 -14.92
C ALA A 317 -15.54 -27.04 -14.67
N LYS A 318 -16.30 -26.71 -15.73
CA LYS A 318 -17.56 -25.98 -15.65
C LYS A 318 -18.73 -26.97 -15.53
N PRO A 319 -19.64 -26.79 -14.55
CA PRO A 319 -20.82 -27.64 -14.42
C PRO A 319 -21.74 -27.54 -15.65
N THR A 320 -22.12 -28.69 -16.20
CA THR A 320 -23.08 -28.78 -17.32
C THR A 320 -24.54 -28.74 -16.86
N GLU A 321 -24.80 -29.14 -15.61
CA GLU A 321 -26.10 -29.11 -14.96
C GLU A 321 -26.16 -28.11 -13.79
N ARG A 322 -27.35 -27.91 -13.21
CA ARG A 322 -27.56 -27.07 -12.01
C ARG A 322 -26.68 -27.52 -10.83
N LEU A 323 -26.57 -28.83 -10.65
CA LEU A 323 -25.68 -29.46 -9.69
C LEU A 323 -24.95 -30.59 -10.42
N ASP A 324 -23.67 -30.37 -10.68
CA ASP A 324 -22.76 -31.35 -11.25
C ASP A 324 -21.86 -31.87 -10.13
N ILE A 325 -21.73 -33.18 -10.02
CA ILE A 325 -20.92 -33.81 -8.98
C ILE A 325 -19.95 -34.73 -9.68
N GLY A 326 -18.68 -34.33 -9.67
CA GLY A 326 -17.64 -35.03 -10.40
C GLY A 326 -17.48 -36.47 -9.93
N LEU A 327 -17.01 -37.32 -10.83
CA LEU A 327 -16.50 -38.63 -10.47
C LEU A 327 -15.29 -38.37 -9.57
N GLY A 328 -15.35 -38.77 -8.30
CA GLY A 328 -14.21 -38.66 -7.40
C GLY A 328 -12.97 -39.30 -8.05
N ASP A 329 -11.76 -38.81 -7.74
CA ASP A 329 -10.51 -39.28 -8.34
C ASP A 329 -10.50 -40.82 -8.41
N VAL A 330 -10.46 -41.34 -9.64
CA VAL A 330 -10.50 -42.79 -9.92
C VAL A 330 -9.36 -43.54 -9.23
N ASN A 331 -8.31 -42.84 -8.79
CA ASN A 331 -7.16 -43.38 -8.09
C ASN A 331 -7.23 -43.19 -6.56
N ALA A 332 -8.24 -42.49 -6.03
CA ALA A 332 -8.45 -42.27 -4.59
C ALA A 332 -9.68 -43.07 -4.09
N ASP A 333 -9.55 -44.39 -4.03
CA ASP A 333 -10.52 -45.32 -3.41
C ASP A 333 -12.00 -45.11 -3.81
N ASN A 334 -12.26 -44.73 -5.06
CA ASN A 334 -13.54 -44.85 -5.77
C ASN A 334 -14.81 -44.70 -4.89
N LYS A 335 -14.88 -43.63 -4.10
CA LYS A 335 -16.10 -43.29 -3.35
C LYS A 335 -17.03 -42.61 -4.34
N GLY A 336 -18.07 -43.31 -4.78
CA GLY A 336 -19.06 -42.78 -5.71
C GLY A 336 -19.48 -41.34 -5.35
N SER A 337 -19.74 -40.53 -6.38
CA SER A 337 -19.89 -39.07 -6.33
C SER A 337 -20.87 -38.58 -5.27
N ILE A 338 -21.88 -39.38 -4.91
CA ILE A 338 -22.87 -39.04 -3.89
C ILE A 338 -22.95 -40.15 -2.84
N ARG A 339 -22.63 -39.83 -1.59
CA ARG A 339 -22.85 -40.72 -0.43
C ARG A 339 -23.79 -40.06 0.58
N ILE A 340 -25.01 -40.60 0.70
CA ILE A 340 -25.96 -40.21 1.75
C ILE A 340 -25.73 -41.13 2.96
N ARG A 341 -25.06 -40.62 4.01
CA ARG A 341 -24.66 -41.45 5.17
C ARG A 341 -25.85 -41.89 6.05
N ALA A 342 -26.94 -41.12 6.08
CA ALA A 342 -28.03 -41.30 7.03
C ALA A 342 -29.12 -42.31 6.60
N ILE A 343 -29.22 -42.63 5.29
CA ILE A 343 -30.32 -43.43 4.72
C ILE A 343 -30.39 -44.86 5.26
N ASN A 344 -29.32 -45.38 5.86
CA ASN A 344 -29.26 -46.74 6.42
C ASN A 344 -29.18 -46.75 7.96
N THR A 345 -29.54 -45.66 8.63
CA THR A 345 -29.61 -45.62 10.09
C THR A 345 -31.03 -45.92 10.58
N ALA A 346 -31.17 -46.47 11.79
CA ALA A 346 -32.49 -46.85 12.35
C ALA A 346 -33.48 -45.67 12.44
N ALA A 347 -32.99 -44.42 12.48
CA ALA A 347 -33.81 -43.21 12.48
C ALA A 347 -34.54 -42.93 11.16
N TYR A 348 -34.18 -43.64 10.08
CA TYR A 348 -34.78 -43.50 8.74
C TYR A 348 -35.22 -44.87 8.20
N ALA A 349 -35.66 -45.77 9.07
CA ALA A 349 -36.30 -47.01 8.65
C ALA A 349 -37.54 -46.66 7.80
N GLY A 350 -37.64 -47.23 6.61
CA GLY A 350 -38.69 -46.90 5.67
C GLY A 350 -40.09 -47.38 6.09
N ASP A 351 -41.12 -46.66 5.63
CA ASP A 351 -42.54 -46.95 5.80
C ASP A 351 -43.18 -47.26 4.42
N VAL A 352 -43.69 -48.48 4.23
CA VAL A 352 -44.24 -48.96 2.95
C VAL A 352 -45.50 -48.21 2.47
N VAL A 353 -46.16 -47.45 3.35
CA VAL A 353 -47.38 -46.68 3.06
C VAL A 353 -47.02 -45.25 2.68
N THR A 354 -46.06 -44.63 3.36
CA THR A 354 -45.71 -43.21 3.14
C THR A 354 -44.48 -43.01 2.27
N ASP A 355 -43.60 -44.00 2.17
CA ASP A 355 -42.38 -43.88 1.41
C ASP A 355 -42.63 -43.86 -0.09
N LYS A 356 -41.71 -43.20 -0.77
CA LYS A 356 -41.66 -43.20 -2.22
C LYS A 356 -40.39 -43.89 -2.69
N LEU A 357 -40.54 -44.69 -3.74
CA LEU A 357 -39.42 -45.27 -4.45
C LEU A 357 -38.81 -44.21 -5.37
N VAL A 358 -37.49 -44.04 -5.30
CA VAL A 358 -36.74 -43.27 -6.30
C VAL A 358 -36.64 -44.11 -7.58
N VAL A 359 -37.16 -43.58 -8.67
CA VAL A 359 -37.07 -44.18 -10.01
C VAL A 359 -36.43 -43.18 -10.97
N ALA A 360 -35.79 -43.68 -12.02
CA ALA A 360 -35.40 -42.85 -13.16
C ALA A 360 -36.45 -42.98 -14.26
N ASP A 361 -36.83 -41.88 -14.90
CA ASP A 361 -37.60 -41.99 -16.14
C ASP A 361 -36.72 -42.41 -17.32
N ALA A 362 -37.32 -42.55 -18.51
CA ALA A 362 -36.61 -42.94 -19.74
C ALA A 362 -35.52 -41.95 -20.16
N THR A 363 -35.49 -40.74 -19.59
CA THR A 363 -34.47 -39.71 -19.83
C THR A 363 -33.43 -39.64 -18.71
N GLY A 364 -33.51 -40.53 -17.71
CA GLY A 364 -32.57 -40.60 -16.58
C GLY A 364 -32.88 -39.63 -15.43
N VAL A 365 -34.01 -38.91 -15.48
CA VAL A 365 -34.37 -37.96 -14.41
C VAL A 365 -34.91 -38.73 -13.22
N LEU A 366 -34.28 -38.53 -12.06
CA LEU A 366 -34.75 -39.10 -10.79
C LEU A 366 -36.09 -38.48 -10.39
N LYS A 367 -37.07 -39.35 -10.14
CA LYS A 367 -38.43 -39.04 -9.71
C LYS A 367 -38.79 -39.96 -8.55
N THR A 368 -39.92 -39.69 -7.93
CA THR A 368 -40.45 -40.55 -6.87
C THR A 368 -41.82 -41.09 -7.26
N ILE A 369 -42.05 -42.39 -7.10
CA ILE A 369 -43.39 -43.02 -7.18
C ILE A 369 -43.78 -43.55 -5.82
N ALA A 370 -45.08 -43.61 -5.51
CA ALA A 370 -45.51 -44.21 -4.24
C ALA A 370 -45.13 -45.69 -4.21
N ALA A 371 -44.60 -46.19 -3.09
CA ALA A 371 -44.24 -47.60 -2.95
C ALA A 371 -45.43 -48.55 -3.24
N SER A 372 -46.65 -48.09 -2.94
CA SER A 372 -47.92 -48.79 -3.23
C SER A 372 -48.20 -49.02 -4.72
N THR A 373 -47.47 -48.37 -5.64
CA THR A 373 -47.61 -48.56 -7.09
C THR A 373 -46.86 -49.78 -7.62
N LEU A 374 -45.95 -50.37 -6.82
CA LEU A 374 -45.33 -51.64 -7.18
C LEU A 374 -46.35 -52.78 -7.03
N PRO A 375 -46.42 -53.73 -7.97
CA PRO A 375 -47.29 -54.89 -7.83
C PRO A 375 -46.92 -55.67 -6.56
N SER A 376 -47.89 -55.82 -5.66
CA SER A 376 -47.73 -56.52 -4.38
C SER A 376 -47.59 -58.05 -4.51
N ALA A 377 -47.80 -58.59 -5.71
CA ALA A 377 -47.76 -60.03 -5.96
C ALA A 377 -46.34 -60.50 -6.27
N ASN A 378 -45.64 -61.02 -5.25
CA ASN A 378 -44.44 -61.80 -5.48
C ASN A 378 -44.83 -63.08 -6.26
N ILE A 379 -44.11 -63.38 -7.34
CA ILE A 379 -44.34 -64.61 -8.11
C ILE A 379 -43.72 -65.84 -7.42
N TYR A 380 -42.94 -65.62 -6.37
CA TYR A 380 -42.34 -66.66 -5.53
C TYR A 380 -42.84 -66.61 -4.09
N ASN A 381 -42.95 -67.78 -3.47
CA ASN A 381 -43.05 -67.96 -2.03
C ASN A 381 -41.69 -67.69 -1.37
N THR A 382 -41.67 -67.56 -0.05
CA THR A 382 -40.43 -67.36 0.74
C THR A 382 -39.42 -68.50 0.60
N ASP A 383 -39.86 -69.69 0.20
CA ASP A 383 -39.00 -70.86 -0.05
C ASP A 383 -38.45 -70.93 -1.50
N GLY A 384 -38.80 -69.95 -2.36
CA GLY A 384 -38.37 -69.89 -3.75
C GLY A 384 -39.24 -70.68 -4.74
N THR A 385 -40.31 -71.34 -4.29
CA THR A 385 -41.30 -71.97 -5.18
C THR A 385 -42.22 -70.91 -5.81
N LEU A 386 -42.90 -71.24 -6.90
CA LEU A 386 -43.85 -70.31 -7.52
C LEU A 386 -45.14 -70.20 -6.69
N THR A 387 -45.69 -68.98 -6.56
CA THR A 387 -47.01 -68.76 -5.92
C THR A 387 -48.18 -69.33 -6.73
N GLY A 388 -47.91 -69.88 -7.92
CA GLY A 388 -48.85 -70.66 -8.74
C GLY A 388 -48.25 -70.94 -10.12
N ASN A 389 -48.91 -71.79 -10.92
CA ASN A 389 -48.47 -72.08 -12.29
C ASN A 389 -48.36 -70.80 -13.14
N ARG A 390 -47.35 -70.76 -14.01
CA ARG A 390 -47.10 -69.65 -14.94
C ARG A 390 -46.82 -70.20 -16.32
N THR A 391 -47.37 -69.55 -17.33
CA THR A 391 -47.18 -69.93 -18.72
C THR A 391 -46.66 -68.72 -19.50
N VAL A 392 -45.48 -68.86 -20.10
CA VAL A 392 -44.90 -67.87 -21.00
C VAL A 392 -45.15 -68.31 -22.43
N ASN A 393 -45.97 -67.56 -23.16
CA ASN A 393 -46.28 -67.84 -24.57
C ASN A 393 -45.48 -66.88 -25.46
N PHE A 394 -44.71 -67.41 -26.40
CA PHE A 394 -43.98 -66.62 -27.39
C PHE A 394 -44.01 -67.30 -28.77
N ASN A 395 -44.59 -66.61 -29.77
CA ASN A 395 -44.69 -67.05 -31.17
C ASN A 395 -45.03 -68.55 -31.33
N ASN A 396 -46.16 -68.98 -30.76
CA ASN A 396 -46.71 -70.34 -30.76
C ASN A 396 -45.96 -71.39 -29.91
N ASN A 397 -44.89 -71.02 -29.21
CA ASN A 397 -44.26 -71.86 -28.19
C ASN A 397 -44.73 -71.47 -26.80
N SER A 398 -44.92 -72.47 -25.94
CA SER A 398 -45.33 -72.28 -24.56
C SER A 398 -44.31 -72.91 -23.61
N LEU A 399 -43.78 -72.11 -22.70
CA LEU A 399 -42.99 -72.60 -21.56
C LEU A 399 -43.86 -72.48 -20.30
N THR A 400 -44.24 -73.62 -19.74
CA THR A 400 -45.04 -73.68 -18.51
C THR A 400 -44.15 -74.06 -17.33
N PHE A 401 -44.21 -73.23 -16.29
CA PHE A 401 -43.64 -73.52 -14.98
C PHE A 401 -44.79 -73.86 -14.04
N ASN A 402 -44.77 -75.07 -13.50
CA ASN A 402 -45.75 -75.47 -12.50
C ASN A 402 -45.23 -75.12 -11.10
N SER A 403 -46.09 -74.60 -10.23
CA SER A 403 -45.76 -74.53 -8.81
C SER A 403 -45.66 -75.97 -8.28
N LEU A 404 -44.59 -76.25 -7.54
CA LEU A 404 -44.55 -77.42 -6.66
C LEU A 404 -45.53 -77.11 -5.53
N ASN A 405 -46.57 -77.93 -5.39
CA ASN A 405 -47.52 -77.82 -4.28
C ASN A 405 -46.82 -77.93 -2.93
#